data_AF-A0A8I1MI48-F1
#
_entry.id   AF-A0A8I1MI48-F1
#
_cell.length_a   1.000
_cell.length_b   1.000
_cell.length_c   1.000
_cell.angle_alpha   90.00
_cell.angle_beta   90.00
_cell.angle_gamma   90.00
#
_symmetry.space_group_name_H-M   'P 1'
#
loop_
_entity.id
_entity.type
_entity.pdbx_description
1 polymer ?
#
loop_
_entity_poly.entity_id
_entity_poly.type
_entity_poly.pdbx_seq_one_letter_code
_entity_poly.pdbx_strand_id
1 'polypeptide(L)'
;MEWDENKQDLELFHFVQKLISLRQQSPAFSKGEFSFHAINESLVSYRKTLGDEELLIIINPTNRSLKVKFPTSFADSIDLWTNKHVSNDLMLNENEFVIMRKMK
;
A
#
# COMPACT_ATOMS: atom_id res chain seq x y z
N MET A 1 11.41 -1.04 27.64
CA MET A 1 10.83 -2.06 26.73
C MET A 1 9.80 -2.81 27.54
N GLU A 2 8.53 -2.78 27.10
CA GLU A 2 7.47 -3.57 27.72
C GLU A 2 7.59 -5.01 27.22
N TRP A 3 7.88 -5.95 28.12
CA TRP A 3 8.10 -7.36 27.78
C TRP A 3 6.93 -8.28 28.15
N ASP A 4 5.92 -7.75 28.85
CA ASP A 4 4.67 -8.46 29.14
C ASP A 4 3.78 -8.41 27.90
N GLU A 5 3.60 -9.56 27.25
CA GLU A 5 2.84 -9.71 26.02
C GLU A 5 1.40 -9.19 26.16
N ASN A 6 0.79 -9.30 27.35
CA ASN A 6 -0.57 -8.81 27.59
C ASN A 6 -0.66 -7.27 27.62
N LYS A 7 0.48 -6.59 27.71
CA LYS A 7 0.58 -5.12 27.64
C LYS A 7 1.03 -4.63 26.25
N GLN A 8 1.21 -5.55 25.29
CA GLN A 8 1.62 -5.23 23.94
C GLN A 8 0.42 -5.20 23.00
N ASP A 9 0.46 -4.29 22.04
CA ASP A 9 -0.47 -4.29 20.91
C ASP A 9 0.01 -5.30 19.86
N LEU A 10 -0.47 -6.54 19.98
CA LEU A 10 -0.09 -7.63 19.08
C LEU A 10 -0.63 -7.44 17.65
N GLU A 11 -1.71 -6.68 17.48
CA GLU A 11 -2.23 -6.35 16.16
C GLU A 11 -1.25 -5.44 15.42
N LEU A 12 -0.84 -4.34 16.08
CA LEU A 12 0.16 -3.42 15.55
C LEU A 12 1.51 -4.12 15.33
N PHE A 13 1.89 -5.02 16.24
CA PHE A 13 3.12 -5.81 16.10
C PHE A 13 3.12 -6.65 14.80
N HIS A 14 2.08 -7.45 14.58
CA HIS A 14 1.95 -8.26 13.37
C HIS A 14 1.80 -7.40 12.11
N PHE A 15 1.09 -6.28 12.21
CA PHE A 15 0.97 -5.30 11.14
C PHE A 15 2.34 -4.78 10.69
N VAL A 16 3.20 -4.37 11.63
CA VAL A 16 4.55 -3.88 11.35
C VAL A 16 5.45 -5.01 10.83
N GLN A 17 5.37 -6.21 11.39
CA GLN A 17 6.12 -7.37 10.88
C GLN A 17 5.78 -7.66 9.40
N LYS A 18 4.51 -7.55 9.02
CA LYS A 18 4.07 -7.71 7.63
C LYS A 18 4.66 -6.62 6.72
N LEU A 19 4.65 -5.35 7.14
CA LEU A 19 5.30 -4.26 6.40
C LEU A 19 6.81 -4.49 6.23
N ILE A 20 7.50 -4.96 7.27
CA ILE A 20 8.92 -5.29 7.21
C ILE A 20 9.15 -6.41 6.18
N SER A 21 8.32 -7.44 6.20
CA SER A 21 8.40 -8.57 5.27
C SER A 21 8.21 -8.11 3.82
N LEU A 22 7.22 -7.25 3.56
CA LEU A 22 7.00 -6.64 2.24
C LEU A 22 8.20 -5.80 1.78
N ARG A 23 8.78 -5.00 2.67
CA ARG A 23 9.98 -4.19 2.37
C ARG A 23 11.20 -5.04 2.01
N GLN A 24 11.33 -6.23 2.61
CA GLN A 24 12.42 -7.17 2.31
C GLN A 24 12.19 -7.91 0.99
N GLN A 25 10.94 -8.27 0.69
CA GLN A 25 10.57 -9.04 -0.50
C GLN A 25 10.52 -8.20 -1.79
N SER A 26 10.23 -6.90 -1.67
CA SER A 26 10.16 -5.97 -2.81
C SER A 26 11.21 -4.87 -2.66
N PRO A 27 12.36 -4.99 -3.37
CA PRO A 27 13.45 -4.03 -3.30
C PRO A 27 13.04 -2.61 -3.70
N ALA A 28 12.00 -2.44 -4.51
CA ALA A 28 11.44 -1.13 -4.85
C ALA A 28 11.09 -0.30 -3.61
N PHE A 29 10.63 -0.89 -2.50
CA PHE A 29 10.37 -0.13 -1.26
C PHE A 29 11.62 0.54 -0.69
N SER A 30 12.75 -0.15 -0.74
CA SER A 30 14.00 0.31 -0.10
C SER A 30 14.87 1.14 -1.03
N LYS A 31 14.96 0.75 -2.30
CA LYS A 31 15.91 1.30 -3.28
C LYS A 31 15.25 1.93 -4.49
N GLY A 32 13.94 1.77 -4.66
CA GLY A 32 13.22 2.33 -5.79
C GLY A 32 13.11 3.85 -5.71
N GLU A 33 13.08 4.47 -6.88
CA GLU A 33 12.81 5.89 -7.04
C GLU A 33 11.42 6.22 -6.48
N PHE A 34 11.31 7.36 -5.83
CA PHE A 34 10.07 7.83 -5.22
C PHE A 34 9.50 8.99 -6.02
N SER A 35 8.23 8.93 -6.36
CA SER A 35 7.50 10.04 -6.99
C SER A 35 6.08 10.12 -6.46
N PHE A 36 5.61 11.33 -6.17
CA PHE A 36 4.19 11.54 -5.88
C PHE A 36 3.35 11.31 -7.14
N HIS A 37 2.17 10.73 -6.96
CA HIS A 37 1.23 10.46 -8.04
C HIS A 37 -0.17 10.88 -7.59
N ALA A 38 -0.50 12.16 -7.72
CA ALA A 38 -1.77 12.70 -7.23
C ALA A 38 -2.97 12.08 -7.97
N ILE A 39 -3.79 11.32 -7.25
CA ILE A 39 -5.04 10.73 -7.76
C ILE A 39 -6.27 11.52 -7.29
N ASN A 40 -6.23 11.99 -6.05
CA ASN A 40 -7.28 12.78 -5.40
C ASN A 40 -6.63 13.63 -4.30
N GLU A 41 -7.09 14.86 -4.09
CA GLU A 41 -6.54 15.78 -3.08
C GLU A 41 -6.69 15.28 -1.64
N SER A 42 -7.70 14.44 -1.37
CA SER A 42 -7.93 13.82 -0.07
C SER A 42 -7.14 12.52 0.15
N LEU A 43 -6.44 12.02 -0.87
CA LEU A 43 -5.65 10.79 -0.81
C LEU A 43 -4.16 11.11 -0.88
N VAL A 44 -3.35 10.31 -0.19
CA VAL A 44 -1.90 10.32 -0.38
C VAL A 44 -1.55 9.17 -1.30
N SER A 45 -1.02 9.48 -2.47
CA SER A 45 -0.61 8.46 -3.43
C SER A 45 0.75 8.74 -4.02
N TYR A 46 1.57 7.68 -4.10
CA TYR A 46 2.94 7.77 -4.58
C TYR A 46 3.38 6.45 -5.21
N ARG A 47 4.41 6.53 -6.04
CA ARG A 47 5.02 5.40 -6.72
C ARG A 47 6.40 5.10 -6.16
N LYS A 48 6.74 3.81 -6.21
CA LYS A 48 8.09 3.29 -5.99
C LYS A 48 8.46 2.43 -7.19
N THR A 49 9.56 2.77 -7.87
CA THR A 49 9.97 2.10 -9.10
C THR A 49 11.42 1.65 -9.04
N LEU A 50 11.70 0.39 -9.37
CA LEU A 50 13.05 -0.13 -9.47
C LEU A 50 13.17 -1.15 -10.61
N GLY A 51 13.81 -0.77 -11.70
CA GLY A 51 13.85 -1.59 -12.92
C GLY A 51 12.42 -1.85 -13.42
N ASP A 52 12.05 -3.12 -13.53
CA ASP A 52 10.72 -3.55 -13.98
C ASP A 52 9.66 -3.58 -12.85
N GLU A 53 10.05 -3.39 -11.59
CA GLU A 53 9.13 -3.41 -10.47
C GLU A 53 8.52 -2.01 -10.26
N GLU A 54 7.21 -1.89 -10.54
CA GLU A 54 6.44 -0.68 -10.29
C GLU A 54 5.38 -0.90 -9.22
N LEU A 55 5.45 -0.10 -8.15
CA LEU A 55 4.46 -0.06 -7.08
C LEU A 55 3.70 1.26 -7.09
N LEU A 56 2.40 1.20 -6.86
CA LEU A 56 1.54 2.34 -6.56
C LEU A 56 0.94 2.14 -5.17
N ILE A 57 1.27 3.05 -4.26
CA ILE A 57 0.74 3.06 -2.89
C ILE A 57 -0.30 4.17 -2.83
N ILE A 58 -1.48 3.85 -2.27
CA ILE A 58 -2.57 4.80 -2.08
C ILE A 58 -3.04 4.66 -0.63
N ILE A 59 -3.09 5.76 0.10
CA ILE A 59 -3.49 5.84 1.49
C ILE A 59 -4.66 6.81 1.58
N ASN A 60 -5.72 6.40 2.29
CA ASN A 60 -6.81 7.26 2.69
C ASN A 60 -6.62 7.73 4.14
N PRO A 61 -6.03 8.91 4.37
CA PRO A 61 -5.84 9.43 5.73
C PRO A 61 -7.13 10.06 6.30
N THR A 62 -8.25 10.02 5.58
CA THR A 62 -9.50 10.64 6.02
C THR A 62 -10.34 9.68 6.85
N ASN A 63 -11.33 10.23 7.56
CA ASN A 63 -12.32 9.51 8.35
C ASN A 63 -13.59 9.15 7.54
N ARG A 64 -13.45 8.98 6.22
CA ARG A 64 -14.56 8.61 5.33
C ARG A 64 -14.09 7.69 4.23
N SER A 65 -14.98 6.83 3.73
CA SER A 65 -14.67 6.00 2.57
C SER A 65 -14.60 6.85 1.29
N LEU A 66 -13.60 6.60 0.46
CA LEU A 66 -13.35 7.31 -0.79
C LEU A 66 -13.23 6.33 -1.95
N LYS A 67 -13.89 6.68 -3.07
CA LYS A 67 -13.71 5.96 -4.33
C LYS A 67 -12.39 6.38 -4.97
N VAL A 68 -11.54 5.42 -5.28
CA VAL A 68 -10.21 5.64 -5.86
C VAL A 68 -10.27 5.40 -7.36
N LYS A 69 -9.76 6.35 -8.15
CA LYS A 69 -9.57 6.19 -9.60
C LYS A 69 -8.08 6.20 -9.91
N PHE A 70 -7.47 5.03 -10.03
CA PHE A 70 -6.04 4.90 -10.33
C PHE A 70 -5.82 4.71 -11.86
N PRO A 71 -4.58 4.89 -12.35
CA PRO A 71 -4.27 4.75 -13.77
C PRO A 71 -4.56 3.34 -14.30
N THR A 72 -5.06 3.23 -15.53
CA THR A 72 -5.37 1.95 -16.21
C THR A 72 -4.15 1.02 -16.32
N SER A 73 -2.93 1.56 -16.32
CA SER A 73 -1.69 0.77 -16.25
C SER A 73 -1.56 -0.11 -15.00
N PHE A 74 -2.43 0.09 -14.00
CA PHE A 74 -2.50 -0.70 -12.77
C PHE A 74 -3.81 -1.52 -12.66
N ALA A 75 -4.63 -1.59 -13.71
CA ALA A 75 -5.90 -2.34 -13.71
C ALA A 75 -5.72 -3.83 -13.38
N ASP A 76 -4.66 -4.46 -13.90
CA ASP A 76 -4.36 -5.88 -13.66
C ASP A 76 -3.40 -6.11 -12.47
N SER A 77 -3.26 -5.12 -11.59
CA SER A 77 -2.35 -5.21 -10.45
C SER A 77 -2.83 -6.17 -9.34
N ILE A 78 -1.87 -6.61 -8.53
CA ILE A 78 -2.13 -7.35 -7.29
C ILE A 78 -1.86 -6.41 -6.12
N ASP A 79 -2.77 -6.38 -5.15
CA ASP A 79 -2.52 -5.77 -3.86
C ASP A 79 -1.58 -6.66 -3.03
N LEU A 80 -0.38 -6.17 -2.74
CA LEU A 80 0.61 -6.89 -1.95
C LEU A 80 0.19 -7.07 -0.49
N TRP A 81 -0.76 -6.26 0.02
CA TRP A 81 -1.24 -6.43 1.38
C TRP A 81 -2.19 -7.62 1.49
N THR A 82 -3.19 -7.73 0.61
CA THR A 82 -4.19 -8.82 0.67
C THR A 82 -3.88 -10.00 -0.24
N ASN A 83 -2.91 -9.86 -1.16
CA ASN A 83 -2.58 -10.80 -2.23
C ASN A 83 -3.76 -11.09 -3.16
N LYS A 84 -4.60 -10.09 -3.43
CA LYS A 84 -5.77 -10.17 -4.32
C LYS A 84 -5.63 -9.20 -5.49
N HIS A 85 -6.29 -9.52 -6.61
CA HIS A 85 -6.42 -8.57 -7.72
C HIS A 85 -7.21 -7.34 -7.31
N VAL A 86 -6.78 -6.18 -7.77
CA VAL A 86 -7.47 -4.92 -7.51
C VAL A 86 -8.48 -4.65 -8.62
N SER A 87 -9.74 -4.40 -8.23
CA SER A 87 -10.78 -3.99 -9.18
C SER A 87 -10.64 -2.51 -9.54
N ASN A 88 -11.07 -2.14 -10.76
CA ASN A 88 -11.12 -0.73 -11.21
C ASN A 88 -12.02 0.15 -10.34
N ASP A 89 -13.00 -0.42 -9.63
CA ASP A 89 -13.88 0.30 -8.70
C ASP A 89 -13.41 0.14 -7.24
N LEU A 90 -12.16 0.52 -6.97
CA LEU A 90 -11.59 0.45 -5.63
C LEU A 90 -12.25 1.48 -4.70
N MET A 91 -12.79 0.99 -3.58
CA MET A 91 -13.23 1.79 -2.45
C MET A 91 -12.24 1.59 -1.31
N LEU A 92 -11.65 2.68 -0.81
CA LEU A 92 -10.84 2.65 0.41
C LEU A 92 -11.65 3.23 1.56
N ASN A 93 -11.77 2.50 2.66
CA ASN A 93 -12.40 3.01 3.88
C ASN A 93 -11.48 3.98 4.62
N GLU A 94 -11.96 4.51 5.74
CA GLU A 94 -11.17 5.38 6.59
C GLU A 94 -9.88 4.71 7.05
N ASN A 95 -8.77 5.45 7.01
CA ASN A 95 -7.43 5.00 7.40
C ASN A 95 -6.92 3.73 6.67
N GLU A 96 -7.58 3.30 5.59
CA GLU A 96 -7.14 2.18 4.77
C GLU A 96 -6.09 2.60 3.73
N PHE A 97 -5.39 1.60 3.22
CA PHE A 97 -4.43 1.74 2.14
C PHE A 97 -4.47 0.53 1.22
N VAL A 98 -3.91 0.70 0.03
CA VAL A 98 -3.63 -0.39 -0.91
C VAL A 98 -2.21 -0.27 -1.43
N ILE A 99 -1.56 -1.41 -1.67
CA ILE A 99 -0.20 -1.48 -2.22
C ILE A 99 -0.26 -2.26 -3.52
N MET A 100 -0.41 -1.56 -4.63
CA MET A 100 -0.62 -2.18 -5.94
C MET A 100 0.74 -2.45 -6.60
N ARG A 101 1.02 -3.70 -6.94
CA ARG A 101 2.14 -4.06 -7.82
C ARG A 101 1.64 -4.29 -9.23
N LYS A 102 2.19 -3.56 -10.20
CA LYS A 102 1.87 -3.71 -11.61
C LYS A 102 2.30 -5.10 -12.11
N MET A 103 1.40 -5.78 -12.83
CA MET A 103 1.70 -7.04 -13.51
C MET A 103 2.22 -6.74 -14.93
N LYS A 104 3.12 -7.60 -15.43
CA LYS A 104 3.64 -7.52 -16.80
C LYS A 104 2.62 -7.99 -17.82
#